data_AF-A0A7Y1U8U5-F1
#
_entry.id   AF-A0A7Y1U8U5-F1
#
_cell.length_a   1.000
_cell.length_b   1.000
_cell.length_c   1.000
_cell.angle_alpha   90.00
_cell.angle_beta   90.00
_cell.angle_gamma   90.00
#
_symmetry.space_group_name_H-M   'P 1'
#
loop_
_entity.id
_entity.type
_entity.pdbx_description
1 polymer ?
#
loop_
_entity_poly.entity_id
_entity_poly.type
_entity_poly.pdbx_seq_one_letter_code
_entity_poly.pdbx_strand_id
1 'polypeptide(L)'
;MIELDLRGEVVAVSVNHRSMEAPSPTHVDLDSFYRAYQRFATLLQEGQIELTLRPGELVAFDNRRVLHGRAGFELTERRHLQGCYIDMDAIWSAARQATSK
;
A
#
# COMPACT_ATOMS: atom_id res chain seq x y z
N MET A 1 -6.97 7.29 -6.11
CA MET A 1 -5.54 6.99 -5.92
C MET A 1 -5.06 7.56 -4.59
N ILE A 2 -5.07 8.88 -4.43
CA ILE A 2 -4.85 9.55 -3.15
C ILE A 2 -6.22 9.98 -2.64
N GLU A 3 -6.60 9.53 -1.46
CA GLU A 3 -7.86 9.87 -0.79
C GLU A 3 -7.58 10.97 0.24
N LEU A 4 -8.39 12.03 0.21
CA LEU A 4 -8.29 13.16 1.12
C LEU A 4 -9.51 13.23 2.04
N ASP A 5 -9.32 13.68 3.28
CA ASP A 5 -10.43 14.07 4.13
C ASP A 5 -10.97 15.48 3.78
N LEU A 6 -11.98 15.94 4.52
CA LEU A 6 -12.60 17.26 4.32
C LEU A 6 -11.67 18.45 4.61
N ARG A 7 -10.52 18.22 5.27
CA ARG A 7 -9.50 19.23 5.52
C ARG A 7 -8.41 19.21 4.45
N GLY A 8 -8.45 18.27 3.51
CA GLY A 8 -7.44 18.08 2.49
C GLY A 8 -6.27 17.22 2.93
N GLU A 9 -6.36 16.54 4.08
CA GLU A 9 -5.30 15.67 4.59
C GLU A 9 -5.37 14.28 3.94
N VAL A 10 -4.21 13.68 3.66
CA VAL A 10 -4.15 12.35 3.03
C VAL A 10 -4.56 11.27 4.04
N VAL A 11 -5.63 10.54 3.71
CA VAL A 11 -6.17 9.44 4.54
C VAL A 11 -6.00 8.05 3.94
N ALA A 12 -5.72 7.97 2.63
CA ALA A 12 -5.36 6.73 1.98
C ALA A 12 -4.56 6.92 0.71
N VAL A 13 -3.76 5.91 0.39
CA VAL A 13 -3.12 5.71 -0.91
C VAL A 13 -3.51 4.34 -1.42
N SER A 14 -4.13 4.29 -2.60
CA SER A 14 -4.54 3.06 -3.28
C SER A 14 -3.99 3.05 -4.70
N VAL A 15 -2.98 2.20 -4.91
CA VAL A 15 -2.37 1.93 -6.21
C VAL A 15 -2.09 0.43 -6.33
N ASN A 16 -2.70 -0.20 -7.32
CA ASN A 16 -2.32 -1.52 -7.77
C ASN A 16 -2.34 -1.55 -9.30
N HIS A 17 -1.16 -1.56 -9.90
CA HIS A 17 -1.00 -1.51 -11.36
C HIS A 17 -1.69 -2.67 -12.08
N ARG A 18 -1.83 -3.83 -11.42
CA ARG A 18 -2.43 -5.04 -12.03
C ARG A 18 -3.96 -5.00 -12.09
N SER A 19 -4.59 -4.16 -11.27
CA SER A 19 -6.04 -4.04 -11.19
C SER A 19 -6.53 -2.61 -11.47
N MET A 20 -5.65 -1.76 -12.01
CA MET A 20 -6.01 -0.39 -12.35
C MET A 20 -6.71 -0.39 -13.71
N GLU A 21 -7.96 0.07 -13.72
CA GLU A 21 -8.67 0.35 -14.95
C GLU A 21 -8.14 1.64 -15.59
N ALA A 22 -8.21 1.72 -16.93
CA ALA A 22 -7.85 2.94 -17.63
C ALA A 22 -8.78 4.09 -17.22
N PRO A 23 -8.26 5.27 -16.88
CA PRO A 23 -9.09 6.43 -16.55
C PRO A 23 -9.93 6.82 -17.76
N SER A 24 -11.20 7.18 -17.51
CA SER A 24 -12.09 7.65 -18.58
C SER A 24 -11.68 9.04 -19.07
N PRO A 25 -11.50 9.25 -20.39
CA PRO A 25 -11.17 10.57 -20.95
C PRO A 25 -12.30 11.59 -20.78
N THR A 26 -13.52 11.16 -20.48
CA THR A 26 -14.66 12.06 -20.26
C THR A 26 -14.55 12.85 -18.97
N HIS A 27 -13.82 12.34 -17.98
CA HIS A 27 -13.76 12.91 -16.63
C HIS A 27 -12.38 13.40 -16.24
N VAL A 28 -11.34 13.07 -17.01
CA VAL A 28 -9.95 13.30 -16.66
C VAL A 28 -9.16 13.69 -17.90
N ASP A 29 -8.34 14.74 -17.78
CA ASP A 29 -7.27 15.00 -18.75
C ASP A 29 -6.21 13.90 -18.64
N LEU A 30 -6.17 13.02 -19.65
CA LEU A 30 -5.30 11.84 -19.66
C LEU A 30 -3.83 12.22 -19.58
N ASP A 31 -3.40 13.29 -20.27
CA ASP A 31 -1.99 13.69 -20.30
C ASP A 31 -1.53 14.15 -18.92
N SER A 32 -2.32 15.01 -18.27
CA SER A 32 -2.01 15.45 -16.91
C SER A 32 -2.09 14.31 -15.89
N PHE A 33 -3.05 13.40 -16.04
CA PHE A 33 -3.14 12.22 -15.18
C PHE A 33 -1.90 11.34 -15.28
N TYR A 34 -1.51 10.93 -16.49
CA TYR A 34 -0.37 10.04 -16.68
C TYR A 34 0.95 10.71 -16.29
N ARG A 35 1.11 12.03 -16.52
CA ARG A 35 2.27 12.79 -16.04
C ARG A 35 2.36 12.77 -14.50
N ALA A 36 1.24 13.03 -13.82
CA ALA A 36 1.19 13.01 -12.35
C ALA A 36 1.43 11.60 -11.81
N TYR A 37 0.83 10.59 -12.44
CA TYR A 37 0.97 9.20 -12.06
C TYR A 37 2.40 8.68 -12.23
N GLN A 38 3.07 9.01 -13.35
CA GLN A 38 4.49 8.68 -13.54
C GLN A 38 5.36 9.33 -12.48
N ARG A 39 5.14 10.61 -12.19
CA ARG A 39 5.87 11.30 -11.11
C ARG A 39 5.66 10.63 -9.76
N PHE A 40 4.42 10.26 -9.46
CA PHE A 40 4.10 9.53 -8.22
C PHE A 40 4.81 8.17 -8.17
N ALA A 41 4.77 7.39 -9.25
CA ALA A 41 5.45 6.11 -9.35
C ALA A 41 6.98 6.24 -9.15
N THR A 42 7.60 7.29 -9.68
CA THR A 42 9.03 7.59 -9.43
C THR A 42 9.30 7.86 -7.96
N LEU A 43 8.48 8.71 -7.31
CA LEU A 43 8.65 9.03 -5.88
C LEU A 43 8.50 7.79 -4.99
N LEU A 44 7.64 6.85 -5.36
CA LEU A 44 7.50 5.57 -4.64
C LEU A 44 8.77 4.71 -4.68
N GLN A 45 9.69 4.94 -5.63
CA GLN A 45 10.97 4.24 -5.68
C GLN A 45 12.01 4.86 -4.73
N GLU A 46 11.89 6.14 -4.39
CA GLU A 46 12.88 6.87 -3.59
C GLU A 46 12.80 6.55 -2.08
N GLY A 47 11.65 6.05 -1.59
CA GLY A 47 11.38 5.82 -0.17
C GLY A 47 11.24 4.35 0.25
N GLN A 48 11.84 3.41 -0.50
CA GLN A 48 11.65 1.98 -0.26
C GLN A 48 12.48 1.47 0.93
N ILE A 49 11.89 0.53 1.67
CA ILE A 49 12.58 -0.24 2.71
C ILE A 49 12.50 -1.71 2.30
N GLU A 50 13.65 -2.37 2.23
CA GLU A 50 13.73 -3.79 1.93
C GLU A 50 13.74 -4.61 3.21
N LEU A 51 12.82 -5.57 3.31
CA LEU A 51 12.71 -6.51 4.43
C LEU A 51 12.71 -7.93 3.90
N THR A 52 13.61 -8.77 4.42
CA THR A 52 13.64 -10.20 4.11
C THR A 52 13.05 -10.97 5.29
N LEU A 53 11.94 -11.67 5.05
CA LEU A 53 11.29 -12.51 6.05
C LEU A 53 11.89 -13.91 6.07
N ARG A 54 12.27 -14.35 7.26
CA ARG A 54 12.66 -15.73 7.58
C ARG A 54 11.41 -16.55 7.98
N PRO A 55 11.47 -17.88 7.91
CA PRO A 55 10.39 -18.72 8.42
C PRO A 55 10.03 -18.38 9.88
N GLY A 56 8.74 -18.14 10.13
CA GLY A 56 8.22 -17.75 11.44
C GLY A 56 8.18 -16.24 11.69
N GLU A 57 8.75 -15.41 10.83
CA GLU A 57 8.64 -13.95 10.91
C GLU A 57 7.36 -13.43 10.27
N LEU A 58 6.89 -12.30 10.78
CA LEU A 58 5.68 -11.62 10.33
C LEU A 58 5.97 -10.14 10.12
N VAL A 59 5.40 -9.59 9.05
CA VAL A 59 5.28 -8.15 8.85
C VAL A 59 3.81 -7.77 8.85
N ALA A 60 3.47 -6.71 9.58
CA ALA A 60 2.17 -6.07 9.55
C ALA A 60 2.36 -4.60 9.20
N PHE A 61 1.51 -4.07 8.33
CA PHE A 61 1.55 -2.68 7.90
C PHE A 61 0.14 -2.19 7.58
N ASP A 62 -0.06 -0.88 7.68
CA ASP A 62 -1.31 -0.24 7.29
C ASP A 62 -1.43 -0.21 5.76
N ASN A 63 -2.28 -1.08 5.20
CA ASN A 63 -2.49 -1.18 3.75
C ASN A 63 -3.20 0.03 3.14
N ARG A 64 -3.73 0.97 3.96
CA ARG A 64 -4.22 2.27 3.47
C ARG A 64 -3.09 3.28 3.26
N ARG A 65 -1.88 3.02 3.77
CA ARG A 65 -0.76 3.96 3.73
C ARG A 65 0.50 3.39 3.07
N VAL A 66 0.85 2.15 3.41
CA VAL A 66 2.09 1.51 2.98
C VAL A 66 1.82 0.65 1.76
N LEU A 67 2.40 1.05 0.62
CA LEU A 67 2.50 0.18 -0.55
C LEU A 67 3.61 -0.83 -0.32
N HIS A 68 3.41 -2.04 -0.84
CA HIS A 68 4.36 -3.13 -0.69
C HIS A 68 4.54 -3.87 -2.00
N GLY A 69 5.72 -4.45 -2.16
CA GLY A 69 6.11 -5.23 -3.31
C GLY A 69 7.11 -6.30 -2.92
N ARG A 70 7.75 -6.89 -3.92
CA ARG A 70 8.84 -7.83 -3.73
C ARG A 70 9.84 -7.66 -4.85
N ALA A 71 11.12 -7.86 -4.54
CA ALA A 71 12.15 -8.00 -5.56
C ALA A 71 11.85 -9.23 -6.46
N GLY A 72 12.38 -9.21 -7.66
CA GLY A 72 12.46 -10.40 -8.52
C GLY A 72 13.33 -11.46 -7.85
N PHE A 73 12.96 -12.73 -8.00
CA PHE A 73 13.74 -13.86 -7.49
C PHE A 73 13.52 -15.09 -8.36
N GLU A 74 14.50 -15.99 -8.37
CA GLU A 74 14.38 -17.31 -8.96
C GLU A 74 13.83 -18.31 -7.93
N LEU A 75 12.93 -19.19 -8.36
CA LEU A 75 12.33 -20.22 -7.51
C LEU A 75 13.27 -21.42 -7.39
N THR A 76 14.36 -21.26 -6.64
CA THR A 76 15.30 -22.34 -6.34
C THR A 76 14.82 -23.23 -5.19
N GLU A 77 13.99 -22.68 -4.29
CA GLU A 77 13.40 -23.40 -3.15
C GLU A 77 11.90 -23.07 -2.98
N ARG A 78 11.21 -23.86 -2.15
CA ARG A 78 9.79 -23.67 -1.86
C ARG A 78 9.58 -22.43 -0.97
N ARG A 79 8.88 -21.43 -1.51
CA ARG A 79 8.48 -20.21 -0.77
C ARG A 79 6.98 -20.20 -0.51
N HIS A 80 6.57 -20.11 0.76
CA HIS A 80 5.17 -20.02 1.16
C HIS A 80 4.98 -18.92 2.20
N LEU A 81 4.07 -17.99 1.94
CA LEU A 81 3.65 -16.95 2.86
C LEU A 81 2.15 -17.10 3.12
N GLN A 82 1.73 -16.83 4.35
CA GLN A 82 0.31 -16.73 4.72
C GLN A 82 -0.01 -15.26 4.97
N GLY A 83 -1.11 -14.80 4.39
CA GLY A 83 -1.59 -13.43 4.56
C GLY A 83 -3.02 -13.42 5.08
N CYS A 84 -3.33 -12.43 5.90
CA CYS A 84 -4.68 -12.09 6.33
C CYS A 84 -4.84 -10.57 6.37
N TYR A 85 -6.08 -10.11 6.48
CA TYR A 85 -6.41 -8.71 6.65
C TYR A 85 -7.15 -8.52 7.96
N ILE A 86 -6.90 -7.40 8.62
CA ILE A 86 -7.56 -6.99 9.86
C ILE A 86 -7.98 -5.53 9.67
N ASP A 87 -9.20 -5.20 10.06
CA ASP A 87 -9.69 -3.84 10.02
C ASP A 87 -9.01 -2.96 11.07
N MET A 88 -8.68 -1.73 10.70
CA MET A 88 -8.02 -0.77 11.60
C MET A 88 -8.84 -0.48 12.86
N ASP A 89 -10.17 -0.55 12.79
CA ASP A 89 -11.05 -0.37 13.94
C ASP A 89 -10.80 -1.42 15.04
N ALA A 90 -10.52 -2.66 14.64
CA ALA A 90 -10.18 -3.73 15.57
C ALA A 90 -8.82 -3.46 16.25
N ILE A 91 -7.83 -3.00 15.47
CA ILE A 91 -6.51 -2.60 15.99
C ILE A 91 -6.64 -1.44 16.99
N TRP A 92 -7.39 -0.40 16.65
CA TRP A 92 -7.61 0.74 17.53
C TRP A 92 -8.38 0.37 18.80
N SER A 93 -9.35 -0.53 18.69
CA SER A 93 -10.08 -1.04 19.85
C SER A 93 -9.14 -1.77 20.82
N ALA A 94 -8.29 -2.67 20.31
CA ALA A 94 -7.32 -3.38 21.12
C ALA A 94 -6.28 -2.43 21.76
N ALA A 95 -5.78 -1.45 21.01
CA ALA A 95 -4.81 -0.47 21.50
C ALA A 95 -5.37 0.38 22.65
N ARG A 96 -6.64 0.83 22.56
CA ARG A 96 -7.30 1.56 23.66
C ARG A 96 -7.44 0.72 24.93
N GLN A 97 -7.76 -0.56 24.78
CA GLN A 97 -7.86 -1.46 25.93
C GLN A 97 -6.50 -1.73 26.59
N ALA A 98 -5.43 -1.85 25.79
CA ALA A 98 -4.08 -2.07 26.29
C ALA A 98 -3.51 -0.85 27.04
N THR A 99 -3.85 0.37 26.61
CA THR A 99 -3.37 1.63 27.21
C THR A 99 -4.18 2.09 28.43
N SER A 100 -5.34 1.49 28.68
CA SER A 100 -6.18 1.77 29.85
C SER A 100 -5.85 0.88 31.07
N LYS A 101 -4.82 0.04 30.98
CA LYS A 101 -4.29 -0.80 32.06
C LYS A 101 -2.94 -0.28 32.50
#